data_AF-A0A814A3R4-F1
#
_entry.id   AF-A0A814A3R4-F1
#
_cell.length_a   1.000
_cell.length_b   1.000
_cell.length_c   1.000
_cell.angle_alpha   90.00
_cell.angle_beta   90.00
_cell.angle_gamma   90.00
#
_symmetry.space_group_name_H-M   'P 1'
#
loop_
_entity.id
_entity.type
_entity.pdbx_description
1 polymer ?
#
loop_
_entity_poly.entity_id
_entity_poly.type
_entity_poly.pdbx_seq_one_letter_code
_entity_poly.pdbx_strand_id
1 'polypeptide(L)'
;MSIPVEIESNTADGVESKIIEPIEEFNEIEPTAGELSTLEHISDRIPLGVWLIVICELCERFAFYGISGLFQNYIQFPLPTANDTQPGALDRGQQTATALTMFFRFFAYITPIVGAILADQFWGKYKTIVVSCAVYMVGLVILLLTSIPPAIDKGVAFPGLIIAMIILGFGTGGVKSNVSPLMAEQYSRTKPVITVIKGQRKIIDPGVTMQSMFNWFYWAINIGSLSLIATTNIEKYHSFWLAYLLPTVAFIATIVVLVIGRNQYVQIPPSGSLIIRAARVTMTAIRMRRKLGYQPDRPDFLDYAKSMPSASEFNEKERVSELNNNQFIDDLKKAVRACRVFAFYPFYWICYNQFGTNLVSQAAQMNVGQLLLSLNGYLYKCNKGKENKKYCGGIEAHDHEPNPDMIAARIVRNKIKERAVQENLPLSMIYEQEVSNSSTNSTTTAILPTCQEFGPTLGKVRAKVMPVLPQDCLFDIPDQFKTTLDGNRFLLMDDSIIRRERILVFSSDYQLDMLFSSPIVYMDGTFSKSPKHFKQIYILHAILYDICKQ
;
A
#
# COMPACT_ATOMS: atom_id res chain seq x y z
N MET A 1 29.48 35.45 -22.32
CA MET A 1 29.10 36.47 -23.31
C MET A 1 28.35 35.74 -24.40
N SER A 2 27.02 35.70 -24.30
CA SER A 2 26.16 34.82 -25.10
C SER A 2 25.14 35.69 -25.82
N ILE A 3 25.19 35.65 -27.15
CA ILE A 3 24.35 36.43 -28.07
C ILE A 3 22.94 35.80 -28.11
N PRO A 4 21.85 36.57 -28.01
CA PRO A 4 20.49 36.04 -28.15
C PRO A 4 20.14 35.85 -29.63
N VAL A 5 19.50 34.73 -29.94
CA VAL A 5 18.91 34.45 -31.26
C VAL A 5 17.41 34.81 -31.18
N GLU A 6 17.01 35.87 -31.87
CA GLU A 6 15.59 36.18 -32.10
C GLU A 6 14.99 35.22 -33.14
N ILE A 7 13.83 34.66 -32.82
CA ILE A 7 12.96 33.96 -33.77
C ILE A 7 11.60 34.67 -33.70
N GLU A 8 11.31 35.49 -34.71
CA GLU A 8 9.97 36.06 -34.91
C GLU A 8 8.99 34.94 -35.29
N SER A 9 7.85 34.87 -34.60
CA SER A 9 6.68 34.15 -35.08
C SER A 9 5.45 35.03 -34.97
N ASN A 10 4.85 35.32 -36.12
CA ASN A 10 3.58 36.02 -36.26
C ASN A 10 2.45 35.11 -35.78
N THR A 11 1.74 35.51 -34.73
CA THR A 11 0.39 35.01 -34.45
C THR A 11 -0.51 36.16 -33.97
N ALA A 12 -1.50 36.47 -34.79
CA ALA A 12 -2.75 37.08 -34.35
C ALA A 12 -3.52 36.02 -33.55
N ASP A 13 -3.56 36.16 -32.23
CA ASP A 13 -4.70 35.79 -31.38
C ASP A 13 -4.38 36.21 -29.93
N GLY A 14 -5.23 37.08 -29.38
CA GLY A 14 -5.06 37.73 -28.08
C GLY A 14 -5.26 36.77 -26.90
N VAL A 15 -4.22 35.99 -26.59
CA VAL A 15 -4.03 35.40 -25.27
C VAL A 15 -2.79 36.05 -24.68
N GLU A 16 -3.00 36.93 -23.71
CA GLU A 16 -1.96 37.58 -22.92
C GLU A 16 -1.18 36.48 -22.17
N SER A 17 -0.08 36.01 -22.78
CA SER A 17 0.91 35.21 -22.08
C SER A 17 1.52 36.12 -21.03
N LYS A 18 1.53 35.69 -19.77
CA LYS A 18 2.41 36.30 -18.77
C LYS A 18 3.83 36.19 -19.34
N ILE A 19 4.33 37.29 -19.88
CA ILE A 19 5.75 37.49 -20.16
C ILE A 19 6.42 37.18 -18.83
N ILE A 20 7.35 36.22 -18.87
CA ILE A 20 8.26 35.97 -17.76
C ILE A 20 9.09 37.25 -17.66
N GLU A 21 8.66 38.19 -16.84
CA GLU A 21 9.56 39.24 -16.38
C GLU A 21 10.72 38.50 -15.69
N PRO A 22 11.98 38.75 -16.08
CA PRO A 22 13.12 38.24 -15.34
C PRO A 22 12.91 38.75 -13.91
N ILE A 23 12.84 37.81 -12.96
CA ILE A 23 12.89 38.14 -11.55
C ILE A 23 14.10 39.07 -11.37
N GLU A 24 13.89 40.25 -10.80
CA GLU A 24 14.96 41.19 -10.45
C GLU A 24 16.14 40.39 -9.86
N GLU A 25 17.32 40.49 -10.48
CA GLU A 25 18.56 39.87 -10.03
C GLU A 25 18.93 40.35 -8.61
N PHE A 26 18.28 39.79 -7.59
CA PHE A 26 18.79 39.78 -6.24
C PHE A 26 19.99 38.83 -6.23
N ASN A 27 21.18 39.31 -6.61
CA ASN A 27 22.50 38.65 -6.51
C ASN A 27 22.45 37.25 -5.86
N GLU A 28 21.97 36.25 -6.59
CA GLU A 28 21.81 34.90 -6.09
C GLU A 28 23.21 34.26 -6.11
N ILE A 29 23.85 34.17 -4.95
CA ILE A 29 25.21 33.64 -4.84
C ILE A 29 25.15 32.12 -4.98
N GLU A 30 25.67 31.61 -6.09
CA GLU A 30 25.86 30.18 -6.30
C GLU A 30 26.90 29.65 -5.29
N PRO A 31 26.65 28.52 -4.60
CA PRO A 31 27.55 27.98 -3.61
C PRO A 31 28.84 27.43 -4.23
N THR A 32 29.96 27.67 -3.56
CA THR A 32 31.25 27.07 -3.94
C THR A 32 31.22 25.56 -3.66
N ALA A 33 32.04 24.76 -4.37
CA ALA A 33 32.10 23.30 -4.16
C ALA A 33 32.41 22.89 -2.70
N GLY A 34 33.14 23.70 -1.95
CA GLY A 34 33.39 23.49 -0.51
C GLY A 34 32.20 23.87 0.39
N GLU A 35 31.33 24.79 -0.05
CA GLU A 35 30.11 25.19 0.67
C GLU A 35 28.99 24.17 0.44
N LEU A 36 28.89 23.59 -0.77
CA LEU A 36 27.98 22.50 -1.12
C LEU A 36 28.14 21.24 -0.25
N SER A 37 29.35 20.97 0.26
CA SER A 37 29.59 19.79 1.11
C SER A 37 29.45 20.06 2.62
N THR A 38 29.46 21.32 3.03
CA THR A 38 29.53 21.72 4.45
C THR A 38 28.26 22.38 4.96
N LEU A 39 27.53 23.09 4.10
CA LEU A 39 26.29 23.78 4.48
C LEU A 39 25.08 22.85 4.39
N GLU A 40 24.11 23.11 5.26
CA GLU A 40 22.84 22.37 5.27
C GLU A 40 21.99 22.74 4.03
N HIS A 41 21.56 21.72 3.30
CA HIS A 41 20.60 21.84 2.20
C HIS A 41 19.17 21.90 2.75
N ILE A 42 18.42 22.92 2.36
CA ILE A 42 17.05 23.15 2.79
C ILE A 42 16.10 23.27 1.60
N SER A 43 14.83 22.93 1.85
CA SER A 43 13.74 23.19 0.91
C SER A 43 13.42 24.69 0.86
N ASP A 44 13.14 25.18 -0.33
CA ASP A 44 12.54 26.50 -0.53
C ASP A 44 11.06 26.52 -0.09
N ARG A 45 10.47 27.72 -0.09
CA ARG A 45 9.04 27.92 0.08
C ARG A 45 8.28 27.34 -1.12
N ILE A 46 7.36 26.43 -0.83
CA ILE A 46 6.50 25.82 -1.85
C ILE A 46 5.48 26.85 -2.35
N PRO A 47 5.42 27.13 -3.67
CA PRO A 47 4.46 28.07 -4.26
C PRO A 47 3.01 27.67 -3.99
N LEU A 48 2.11 28.65 -3.91
CA LEU A 48 0.68 28.40 -3.69
C LEU A 48 0.06 27.53 -4.79
N GLY A 49 0.51 27.68 -6.04
CA GLY A 49 0.08 26.82 -7.16
C GLY A 49 0.32 25.32 -6.90
N VAL A 50 1.43 24.96 -6.24
CA VAL A 50 1.73 23.56 -5.88
C VAL A 50 0.71 23.04 -4.86
N TRP A 51 0.39 23.82 -3.82
CA TRP A 51 -0.60 23.42 -2.81
C TRP A 51 -1.99 23.20 -3.41
N LEU A 52 -2.41 24.06 -4.35
CA LEU A 52 -3.66 23.86 -5.07
C LEU A 52 -3.63 22.55 -5.87
N ILE A 53 -2.53 22.23 -6.54
CA ILE A 53 -2.37 20.97 -7.29
C ILE A 53 -2.40 19.75 -6.35
N VAL A 54 -1.78 19.82 -5.17
CA VAL A 54 -1.81 18.75 -4.17
C VAL A 54 -3.24 18.49 -3.67
N ILE A 55 -4.06 19.53 -3.47
CA ILE A 55 -5.48 19.39 -3.11
C ILE A 55 -6.26 18.75 -4.26
N CYS A 56 -6.01 19.15 -5.50
CA CYS A 56 -6.60 18.55 -6.69
C CYS A 56 -6.28 17.06 -6.81
N GLU A 57 -5.01 16.68 -6.57
CA GLU A 57 -4.59 15.28 -6.58
C GLU A 57 -5.29 14.50 -5.46
N LEU A 58 -5.37 15.04 -4.25
CA LEU A 58 -6.07 14.38 -3.13
C LEU A 58 -7.52 14.05 -3.52
N CYS A 59 -8.24 15.03 -4.02
CA CYS A 59 -9.66 14.89 -4.37
C CYS A 59 -9.87 13.95 -5.56
N GLU A 60 -8.99 13.98 -6.56
CA GLU A 60 -9.06 13.04 -7.68
C GLU A 60 -8.70 11.60 -7.26
N ARG A 61 -7.69 11.41 -6.42
CA ARG A 61 -7.34 10.09 -5.86
C ARG A 61 -8.46 9.54 -4.99
N PHE A 62 -9.08 10.41 -4.19
CA PHE A 62 -10.28 10.08 -3.43
C PHE A 62 -11.38 9.56 -4.36
N ALA A 63 -11.62 10.24 -5.48
CA ALA A 63 -12.63 9.78 -6.43
C ALA A 63 -12.26 8.45 -7.09
N PHE A 64 -11.02 8.33 -7.59
CA PHE A 64 -10.54 7.15 -8.31
C PHE A 64 -10.59 5.87 -7.46
N TYR A 65 -10.07 5.92 -6.23
CA TYR A 65 -10.11 4.76 -5.32
C TYR A 65 -11.51 4.52 -4.79
N GLY A 66 -12.24 5.58 -4.43
CA GLY A 66 -13.60 5.48 -3.89
C GLY A 66 -14.58 4.80 -4.83
N ILE A 67 -14.39 4.93 -6.15
CA ILE A 67 -15.23 4.30 -7.18
C ILE A 67 -14.72 2.91 -7.53
N SER A 68 -13.43 2.80 -7.87
CA SER A 68 -12.86 1.54 -8.36
C SER A 68 -12.87 0.43 -7.31
N GLY A 69 -12.90 0.79 -6.02
CA GLY A 69 -13.09 -0.15 -4.92
C GLY A 69 -14.42 -0.88 -4.91
N LEU A 70 -15.48 -0.25 -5.42
CA LEU A 70 -16.85 -0.78 -5.34
C LEU A 70 -17.18 -1.68 -6.52
N PHE A 71 -16.42 -1.61 -7.62
CA PHE A 71 -16.73 -2.31 -8.86
C PHE A 71 -16.88 -3.83 -8.70
N GLN A 72 -16.03 -4.46 -7.89
CA GLN A 72 -16.11 -5.91 -7.71
C GLN A 72 -17.47 -6.30 -7.11
N ASN A 73 -17.87 -5.70 -5.98
CA ASN A 73 -19.13 -6.00 -5.31
C ASN A 73 -20.34 -5.57 -6.16
N TYR A 74 -20.28 -4.37 -6.73
CA TYR A 74 -21.35 -3.81 -7.56
C TYR A 74 -21.73 -4.72 -8.74
N ILE A 75 -20.72 -5.30 -9.41
CA ILE A 75 -20.93 -6.15 -10.59
C ILE A 75 -21.25 -7.60 -10.21
N GLN A 76 -20.58 -8.13 -9.19
CA GLN A 76 -20.59 -9.56 -8.90
C GLN A 76 -21.92 -10.05 -8.33
N PHE A 77 -22.46 -9.35 -7.33
CA PHE A 77 -23.57 -9.83 -6.51
C PHE A 77 -24.91 -9.18 -6.90
N PRO A 78 -26.04 -9.83 -6.62
CA PRO A 78 -27.37 -9.23 -6.76
C PRO A 78 -27.62 -8.15 -5.70
N LEU A 79 -28.70 -7.37 -5.88
CA LEU A 79 -29.20 -6.47 -4.85
C LEU A 79 -29.49 -7.27 -3.55
N PRO A 80 -29.02 -6.79 -2.37
CA PRO A 80 -29.21 -7.52 -1.12
C PRO A 80 -30.68 -7.59 -0.74
N THR A 81 -31.13 -8.78 -0.35
CA THR A 81 -32.46 -8.99 0.28
C THR A 81 -32.38 -8.63 1.77
N ALA A 82 -33.50 -8.51 2.47
CA ALA A 82 -33.56 -8.20 3.91
C ALA A 82 -32.69 -9.11 4.81
N ASN A 83 -32.32 -10.31 4.34
CA ASN A 83 -31.50 -11.28 5.07
C ASN A 83 -30.02 -11.31 4.63
N ASP A 84 -29.66 -10.59 3.56
CA ASP A 84 -28.31 -10.64 2.98
C ASP A 84 -27.42 -9.55 3.56
N THR A 85 -26.18 -9.89 3.91
CA THR A 85 -25.19 -8.95 4.44
C THR A 85 -24.13 -8.52 3.42
N GLN A 86 -24.15 -9.12 2.22
CA GLN A 86 -23.20 -8.87 1.15
C GLN A 86 -23.74 -7.78 0.20
N PRO A 87 -23.03 -6.65 0.03
CA PRO A 87 -23.43 -5.64 -0.95
C PRO A 87 -23.29 -6.14 -2.39
N GLY A 88 -24.27 -5.81 -3.23
CA GLY A 88 -24.32 -6.10 -4.65
C GLY A 88 -25.41 -5.32 -5.39
N ALA A 89 -25.42 -5.38 -6.72
CA ALA A 89 -26.45 -4.74 -7.53
C ALA A 89 -26.73 -5.42 -8.89
N LEU A 90 -25.69 -5.82 -9.64
CA LEU A 90 -25.86 -6.15 -11.06
C LEU A 90 -25.99 -7.64 -11.39
N ASP A 91 -25.67 -8.53 -10.44
CA ASP A 91 -25.76 -9.98 -10.58
C ASP A 91 -25.15 -10.50 -11.91
N ARG A 92 -23.84 -10.28 -12.10
CA ARG A 92 -23.10 -10.73 -13.30
C ARG A 92 -22.03 -11.78 -13.00
N GLY A 93 -21.90 -12.17 -11.73
CA GLY A 93 -20.94 -13.15 -11.28
C GLY A 93 -19.49 -12.64 -11.23
N GLN A 94 -18.64 -13.42 -10.57
CA GLN A 94 -17.25 -13.05 -10.26
C GLN A 94 -16.40 -12.85 -11.52
N GLN A 95 -16.55 -13.71 -12.53
CA GLN A 95 -15.74 -13.64 -13.75
C GLN A 95 -15.93 -12.29 -14.46
N THR A 96 -17.18 -11.85 -14.63
CA THR A 96 -17.51 -10.58 -15.27
C THR A 96 -17.02 -9.40 -14.44
N ALA A 97 -17.22 -9.45 -13.12
CA ALA A 97 -16.77 -8.41 -12.20
C ALA A 97 -15.25 -8.20 -12.24
N THR A 98 -14.50 -9.30 -12.15
CA THR A 98 -13.03 -9.28 -12.21
C THR A 98 -12.55 -8.79 -13.59
N ALA A 99 -13.16 -9.27 -14.68
CA ALA A 99 -12.78 -8.87 -16.03
C ALA A 99 -12.99 -7.37 -16.29
N LEU A 100 -14.16 -6.82 -15.92
CA LEU A 100 -14.47 -5.39 -16.09
C LEU A 100 -13.61 -4.51 -15.17
N THR A 101 -13.37 -4.92 -13.93
CA THR A 101 -12.48 -4.19 -13.01
C THR A 101 -11.04 -4.14 -13.54
N MET A 102 -10.54 -5.26 -14.09
CA MET A 102 -9.23 -5.32 -14.72
C MET A 102 -9.18 -4.50 -16.03
N PHE A 103 -10.24 -4.54 -16.83
CA PHE A 103 -10.37 -3.71 -18.02
C PHE A 103 -10.28 -2.22 -17.66
N PHE A 104 -11.04 -1.76 -16.67
CA PHE A 104 -10.99 -0.37 -16.24
C PHE A 104 -9.59 0.03 -15.79
N ARG A 105 -8.92 -0.80 -14.98
CA ARG A 105 -7.52 -0.56 -14.56
C ARG A 105 -6.59 -0.48 -15.77
N PHE A 106 -6.59 -1.49 -16.63
CA PHE A 106 -5.79 -1.51 -17.85
C PHE A 106 -6.01 -0.24 -18.68
N PHE A 107 -7.27 0.12 -18.91
CA PHE A 107 -7.62 1.27 -19.71
C PHE A 107 -7.18 2.60 -19.07
N ALA A 108 -7.35 2.74 -17.75
CA ALA A 108 -6.89 3.91 -16.99
C ALA A 108 -5.36 4.06 -16.91
N TYR A 109 -4.58 3.01 -17.22
CA TYR A 109 -3.12 3.05 -17.29
C TYR A 109 -2.56 3.14 -18.72
N ILE A 110 -3.37 2.88 -19.74
CA ILE A 110 -3.00 3.08 -21.16
C ILE A 110 -3.37 4.49 -21.65
N THR A 111 -4.54 4.99 -21.28
CA THR A 111 -5.03 6.33 -21.65
C THR A 111 -4.12 7.50 -21.26
N PRO A 112 -3.26 7.46 -20.22
CA PRO A 112 -2.26 8.50 -19.97
C PRO A 112 -1.31 8.77 -21.14
N ILE A 113 -1.02 7.76 -21.96
CA ILE A 113 -0.18 7.95 -23.16
C ILE A 113 -0.84 8.95 -24.12
N VAL A 114 -2.15 8.80 -24.34
CA VAL A 114 -2.93 9.71 -25.18
C VAL A 114 -3.01 11.10 -24.55
N GLY A 115 -3.25 11.16 -23.24
CA GLY A 115 -3.30 12.41 -22.47
C GLY A 115 -2.01 13.22 -22.55
N ALA A 116 -0.85 12.55 -22.44
CA ALA A 116 0.45 13.19 -22.57
C ALA A 116 0.68 13.74 -23.99
N ILE A 117 0.35 12.96 -25.02
CA ILE A 117 0.48 13.39 -26.42
C ILE A 117 -0.38 14.64 -26.69
N LEU A 118 -1.63 14.68 -26.20
CA LEU A 118 -2.52 15.82 -26.40
C LEU A 118 -2.00 17.10 -25.73
N ALA A 119 -1.47 16.98 -24.51
CA ALA A 119 -0.87 18.09 -23.79
C ALA A 119 0.40 18.62 -24.46
N ASP A 120 1.31 17.71 -24.86
CA ASP A 120 2.62 18.09 -25.40
C ASP A 120 2.57 18.56 -26.86
N GLN A 121 1.48 18.30 -27.59
CA GLN A 121 1.34 18.69 -29.01
C GLN A 121 0.36 19.82 -29.27
N PHE A 122 -0.78 19.84 -28.59
CA PHE A 122 -1.91 20.66 -29.04
C PHE A 122 -2.34 21.69 -28.01
N TRP A 123 -2.60 21.25 -26.76
CA TRP A 123 -3.37 22.08 -25.82
C TRP A 123 -2.55 22.67 -24.68
N GLY A 124 -1.42 22.05 -24.32
CA GLY A 124 -0.70 22.35 -23.09
C GLY A 124 -1.32 21.62 -21.89
N LYS A 125 -0.53 21.45 -20.82
CA LYS A 125 -0.88 20.59 -19.67
C LYS A 125 -2.15 21.05 -18.95
N TYR A 126 -2.26 22.35 -18.65
CA TYR A 126 -3.42 22.89 -17.92
C TYR A 126 -4.73 22.66 -18.68
N LYS A 127 -4.79 23.00 -19.98
CA LYS A 127 -6.01 22.81 -20.79
C LYS A 127 -6.37 21.33 -20.91
N THR A 128 -5.39 20.45 -21.10
CA THR A 128 -5.64 18.99 -21.13
C THR A 128 -6.22 18.50 -19.81
N ILE A 129 -5.68 18.93 -18.66
CA ILE A 129 -6.22 18.54 -17.35
C ILE A 129 -7.68 19.00 -17.22
N VAL A 130 -8.00 20.26 -17.53
CA VAL A 130 -9.36 20.80 -17.39
C VAL A 130 -10.36 20.04 -18.27
N VAL A 131 -10.02 19.81 -19.55
CA VAL A 131 -10.87 19.04 -20.47
C VAL A 131 -11.03 17.61 -19.97
N SER A 132 -9.96 16.98 -19.51
CA SER A 132 -10.00 15.63 -18.96
C SER A 132 -10.81 15.54 -17.68
N CYS A 133 -10.78 16.54 -16.80
CA CYS A 133 -11.65 16.62 -15.64
C CYS A 133 -13.13 16.75 -16.04
N ALA A 134 -13.46 17.50 -17.09
CA ALA A 134 -14.83 17.57 -17.60
C ALA A 134 -15.30 16.20 -18.13
N VAL A 135 -14.47 15.50 -18.90
CA VAL A 135 -14.76 14.13 -19.38
C VAL A 135 -14.91 13.16 -18.20
N TYR A 136 -14.03 13.25 -17.21
CA TYR A 136 -14.11 12.45 -15.98
C TYR A 136 -15.45 12.68 -15.27
N MET A 137 -15.86 13.93 -15.09
CA MET A 137 -17.16 14.26 -14.47
C MET A 137 -18.35 13.70 -15.22
N VAL A 138 -18.33 13.69 -16.55
CA VAL A 138 -19.40 13.05 -17.33
C VAL A 138 -19.47 11.56 -17.00
N GLY A 139 -18.33 10.88 -16.91
CA GLY A 139 -18.26 9.48 -16.50
C GLY A 139 -18.78 9.24 -15.08
N LEU A 140 -18.45 10.15 -14.14
CA LEU A 140 -18.95 10.11 -12.76
C LEU A 140 -20.46 10.27 -12.68
N VAL A 141 -21.00 11.24 -13.40
CA VAL A 141 -22.45 11.50 -13.43
C VAL A 141 -23.20 10.33 -14.06
N ILE A 142 -22.69 9.75 -15.15
CA ILE A 142 -23.29 8.55 -15.76
C ILE A 142 -23.30 7.40 -14.76
N LEU A 143 -22.16 7.13 -14.10
CA LEU A 143 -22.08 6.07 -13.10
C LEU A 143 -23.08 6.30 -11.96
N LEU A 144 -23.08 7.52 -11.39
CA LEU A 144 -23.98 7.90 -10.30
C LEU A 144 -25.46 7.71 -10.68
N LEU A 145 -25.88 8.28 -11.81
CA LEU A 145 -27.28 8.25 -12.24
C LEU A 145 -27.76 6.85 -12.61
N THR A 146 -26.87 6.02 -13.16
CA THR A 146 -27.20 4.64 -13.54
C THR A 146 -27.20 3.69 -12.35
N SER A 147 -26.62 4.08 -11.22
CA SER A 147 -26.65 3.33 -9.95
C SER A 147 -27.85 3.62 -9.04
N ILE A 148 -28.74 4.54 -9.41
CA ILE A 148 -29.95 4.86 -8.61
C ILE A 148 -30.94 3.67 -8.72
N PRO A 149 -31.70 3.30 -7.67
CA PRO A 149 -32.55 2.10 -7.68
C PRO A 149 -33.44 1.92 -8.93
N PRO A 150 -34.18 2.94 -9.43
CA PRO A 150 -35.03 2.77 -10.62
C PRO A 150 -34.24 2.48 -11.91
N ALA A 151 -32.97 2.87 -11.99
CA ALA A 151 -32.10 2.59 -13.13
C ALA A 151 -31.53 1.15 -13.08
N ILE A 152 -31.29 0.64 -11.86
CA ILE A 152 -30.91 -0.76 -11.62
C ILE A 152 -32.08 -1.67 -11.97
N ASP A 153 -33.29 -1.36 -11.49
CA ASP A 153 -34.50 -2.17 -11.74
C ASP A 153 -34.85 -2.27 -13.22
N LYS A 154 -34.60 -1.19 -14.00
CA LYS A 154 -34.78 -1.16 -15.46
C LYS A 154 -33.64 -1.83 -16.24
N GLY A 155 -32.59 -2.31 -15.56
CA GLY A 155 -31.44 -2.96 -16.20
C GLY A 155 -30.48 -2.01 -16.93
N VAL A 156 -30.63 -0.69 -16.77
CA VAL A 156 -29.79 0.32 -17.44
C VAL A 156 -28.42 0.47 -16.74
N ALA A 157 -28.33 0.03 -15.48
CA ALA A 157 -27.13 0.14 -14.66
C ALA A 157 -25.89 -0.55 -15.26
N PHE A 158 -26.04 -1.74 -15.85
CA PHE A 158 -24.93 -2.49 -16.44
C PHE A 158 -24.34 -1.84 -17.71
N PRO A 159 -25.12 -1.50 -18.76
CA PRO A 159 -24.58 -0.76 -19.90
C PRO A 159 -24.09 0.63 -19.50
N GLY A 160 -24.76 1.29 -18.54
CA GLY A 160 -24.32 2.56 -17.96
C GLY A 160 -22.93 2.49 -17.34
N LEU A 161 -22.64 1.44 -16.57
CA LEU A 161 -21.33 1.18 -15.97
C LEU A 161 -20.23 1.04 -17.03
N ILE A 162 -20.48 0.29 -18.11
CA ILE A 162 -19.48 0.07 -19.17
C ILE A 162 -19.14 1.40 -19.86
N ILE A 163 -20.16 2.19 -20.20
CA ILE A 163 -19.98 3.52 -20.81
C ILE A 163 -19.22 4.44 -19.84
N ALA A 164 -19.60 4.43 -18.56
CA ALA A 164 -18.92 5.20 -17.53
C ALA A 164 -17.44 4.80 -17.39
N MET A 165 -17.11 3.50 -17.36
CA MET A 165 -15.73 3.01 -17.27
C MET A 165 -14.85 3.51 -18.41
N ILE A 166 -15.37 3.53 -19.64
CA ILE A 166 -14.63 4.05 -20.82
C ILE A 166 -14.41 5.55 -20.68
N ILE A 167 -15.46 6.32 -20.37
CA ILE A 167 -15.37 7.78 -20.22
C ILE A 167 -14.43 8.16 -19.07
N LEU A 168 -14.59 7.52 -17.91
CA LEU A 168 -13.73 7.68 -16.74
C LEU A 168 -12.27 7.35 -17.05
N GLY A 169 -12.03 6.30 -17.85
CA GLY A 169 -10.67 5.94 -18.29
C GLY A 169 -10.01 7.07 -19.08
N PHE A 170 -10.70 7.64 -20.07
CA PHE A 170 -10.18 8.79 -20.82
C PHE A 170 -9.93 10.02 -19.95
N GLY A 171 -10.87 10.35 -19.05
CA GLY A 171 -10.71 11.45 -18.11
C GLY A 171 -9.51 11.24 -17.17
N THR A 172 -9.39 10.05 -16.59
CA THR A 172 -8.28 9.67 -15.71
C THR A 172 -6.93 9.76 -16.43
N GLY A 173 -6.86 9.32 -17.69
CA GLY A 173 -5.64 9.32 -18.48
C GLY A 173 -5.04 10.71 -18.64
N GLY A 174 -5.85 11.68 -19.06
CA GLY A 174 -5.38 13.05 -19.27
C GLY A 174 -5.04 13.79 -17.97
N VAL A 175 -5.70 13.48 -16.85
CA VAL A 175 -5.32 14.01 -15.53
C VAL A 175 -3.99 13.41 -15.08
N LYS A 176 -3.87 12.08 -15.03
CA LYS A 176 -2.67 11.38 -14.53
C LYS A 176 -1.38 11.71 -15.26
N SER A 177 -1.46 11.91 -16.58
CA SER A 177 -0.28 12.21 -17.39
C SER A 177 0.25 13.64 -17.21
N ASN A 178 -0.58 14.57 -16.73
CA ASN A 178 -0.28 16.00 -16.80
C ASN A 178 -0.24 16.72 -15.44
N VAL A 179 -0.87 16.19 -14.39
CA VAL A 179 -0.87 16.83 -13.07
C VAL A 179 0.52 16.87 -12.44
N SER A 180 1.27 15.77 -12.44
CA SER A 180 2.59 15.73 -11.81
C SER A 180 3.64 16.55 -12.57
N PRO A 181 3.68 16.57 -13.93
CA PRO A 181 4.55 17.52 -14.63
C PRO A 181 4.13 18.98 -14.41
N LEU A 182 2.82 19.29 -14.40
CA LEU A 182 2.36 20.65 -14.11
C LEU A 182 2.82 21.11 -12.72
N MET A 183 2.78 20.23 -11.72
CA MET A 183 3.29 20.52 -10.38
C MET A 183 4.79 20.84 -10.38
N ALA A 184 5.59 20.02 -11.06
CA ALA A 184 7.04 20.24 -11.16
C ALA A 184 7.36 21.56 -11.85
N GLU A 185 6.58 21.96 -12.86
CA GLU A 185 6.73 23.22 -13.58
C GLU A 185 6.43 24.47 -12.73
N GLN A 186 5.74 24.32 -11.59
CA GLN A 186 5.46 25.46 -10.70
C GLN A 186 6.69 25.99 -9.97
N TYR A 187 7.80 25.23 -9.97
CA TYR A 187 9.05 25.64 -9.34
C TYR A 187 10.14 25.73 -10.39
N SER A 188 10.53 26.97 -10.72
CA SER A 188 11.40 27.27 -11.87
C SER A 188 12.90 27.33 -11.52
N ARG A 189 13.28 27.24 -10.24
CA ARG A 189 14.68 27.32 -9.81
C ARG A 189 15.42 26.02 -10.14
N THR A 190 16.52 26.14 -10.90
CA THR A 190 17.34 25.00 -11.35
C THR A 190 18.70 24.92 -10.68
N LYS A 191 19.15 25.99 -10.01
CA LYS A 191 20.46 26.08 -9.36
C LYS A 191 20.34 26.24 -7.85
N PRO A 192 21.29 25.68 -7.07
CA PRO A 192 21.35 25.91 -5.64
C PRO A 192 21.79 27.34 -5.34
N VAL A 193 21.19 27.96 -4.33
CA VAL A 193 21.46 29.36 -3.95
C VAL A 193 21.72 29.45 -2.45
N ILE A 194 22.71 30.23 -2.04
CA ILE A 194 22.97 30.49 -0.62
C ILE A 194 21.98 31.53 -0.10
N THR A 195 21.31 31.21 1.00
CA THR A 195 20.48 32.15 1.76
C THR A 195 20.92 32.18 3.22
N VAL A 196 20.63 33.28 3.93
CA VAL A 196 20.89 33.39 5.36
C VAL A 196 19.56 33.33 6.10
N ILE A 197 19.29 32.20 6.76
CA ILE A 197 18.09 32.01 7.58
C ILE A 197 18.50 31.96 9.05
N LYS A 198 17.93 32.84 9.87
CA LYS A 198 18.22 32.95 11.31
C LYS A 198 19.74 33.09 11.61
N GLY A 199 20.46 33.83 10.76
CA GLY A 199 21.89 34.09 10.92
C GLY A 199 22.83 32.96 10.46
N GLN A 200 22.30 31.82 9.99
CA GLN A 200 23.11 30.73 9.43
C GLN A 200 23.02 30.72 7.89
N ARG A 201 24.18 30.54 7.24
CA ARG A 201 24.23 30.28 5.79
C ARG A 201 23.67 28.89 5.52
N LYS A 202 22.69 28.80 4.64
CA LYS A 202 22.08 27.55 4.21
C LYS A 202 21.95 27.56 2.69
N ILE A 203 21.98 26.38 2.08
CA ILE A 203 21.82 26.25 0.64
C ILE A 203 20.38 25.85 0.36
N ILE A 204 19.68 26.66 -0.42
CA ILE A 204 18.40 26.26 -1.00
C ILE A 204 18.70 25.32 -2.15
N ASP A 205 18.34 24.05 -1.99
CA ASP A 205 18.55 23.03 -3.03
C ASP A 205 17.23 22.78 -3.79
N PRO A 206 17.19 23.01 -5.12
CA PRO A 206 16.07 22.63 -5.97
C PRO A 206 15.65 21.17 -5.84
N GLY A 207 16.61 20.26 -5.67
CA GLY A 207 16.37 18.83 -5.51
C GLY A 207 15.60 18.52 -4.23
N VAL A 208 16.01 19.11 -3.11
CA VAL A 208 15.32 18.95 -1.81
C VAL A 208 13.92 19.56 -1.87
N THR A 209 13.76 20.70 -2.55
CA THR A 209 12.45 21.34 -2.74
C THR A 209 11.52 20.48 -3.58
N MET A 210 11.98 19.95 -4.71
CA MET A 210 11.23 19.00 -5.53
C MET A 210 10.82 17.76 -4.73
N GLN A 211 11.75 17.19 -3.98
CA GLN A 211 11.46 16.04 -3.12
C GLN A 211 10.36 16.37 -2.10
N SER A 212 10.42 17.55 -1.46
CA SER A 212 9.39 18.02 -0.53
C SER A 212 8.02 18.16 -1.20
N MET A 213 7.96 18.75 -2.40
CA MET A 213 6.72 18.86 -3.18
C MET A 213 6.12 17.48 -3.50
N PHE A 214 6.94 16.54 -3.97
CA PHE A 214 6.49 15.17 -4.24
C PHE A 214 6.11 14.40 -2.97
N ASN A 215 6.76 14.63 -1.83
CA ASN A 215 6.35 14.03 -0.56
C ASN A 215 4.92 14.44 -0.18
N TRP A 216 4.57 15.72 -0.32
CA TRP A 216 3.19 16.19 -0.11
C TRP A 216 2.21 15.62 -1.13
N PHE A 217 2.63 15.50 -2.39
CA PHE A 217 1.85 14.84 -3.43
C PHE A 217 1.55 13.37 -3.09
N TYR A 218 2.54 12.62 -2.61
CA TYR A 218 2.34 11.23 -2.16
C TYR A 218 1.48 11.13 -0.91
N TRP A 219 1.60 12.07 0.03
CA TRP A 219 0.69 12.16 1.17
C TRP A 219 -0.76 12.34 0.72
N ALA A 220 -1.01 13.23 -0.24
CA ALA A 220 -2.34 13.43 -0.83
C ALA A 220 -2.88 12.14 -1.48
N ILE A 221 -2.05 11.38 -2.21
CA ILE A 221 -2.45 10.09 -2.78
C ILE A 221 -2.86 9.09 -1.69
N ASN A 222 -2.05 8.95 -0.65
CA ASN A 222 -2.32 8.01 0.43
C ASN A 222 -3.61 8.38 1.19
N ILE A 223 -3.80 9.66 1.52
CA ILE A 223 -5.01 10.16 2.17
C ILE A 223 -6.24 9.95 1.27
N GLY A 224 -6.14 10.26 -0.03
CA GLY A 224 -7.21 10.02 -0.99
C GLY A 224 -7.60 8.54 -1.08
N SER A 225 -6.64 7.62 -0.99
CA SER A 225 -6.92 6.18 -1.02
C SER A 225 -7.77 5.68 0.16
N LEU A 226 -7.82 6.42 1.27
CA LEU A 226 -8.67 6.10 2.43
C LEU A 226 -10.17 6.28 2.13
N SER A 227 -10.53 6.90 1.00
CA SER A 227 -11.90 6.95 0.46
C SER A 227 -12.58 5.57 0.46
N LEU A 228 -11.80 4.51 0.24
CA LEU A 228 -12.27 3.13 0.23
C LEU A 228 -12.99 2.76 1.53
N ILE A 229 -12.52 3.26 2.68
CA ILE A 229 -13.16 3.00 3.98
C ILE A 229 -14.55 3.63 4.00
N ALA A 230 -14.68 4.88 3.55
CA ALA A 230 -15.97 5.56 3.53
C ALA A 230 -16.92 4.92 2.52
N THR A 231 -16.48 4.71 1.28
CA THR A 231 -17.36 4.22 0.21
C THR A 231 -17.80 2.77 0.41
N THR A 232 -16.92 1.89 0.91
CA THR A 232 -17.29 0.48 1.20
C THR A 232 -18.24 0.35 2.41
N ASN A 233 -18.19 1.26 3.38
CA ASN A 233 -19.20 1.30 4.43
C ASN A 233 -20.54 1.81 3.88
N ILE A 234 -20.54 2.82 3.01
CA ILE A 234 -21.76 3.34 2.41
C ILE A 234 -22.43 2.31 1.49
N GLU A 235 -21.68 1.56 0.66
CA GLU A 235 -22.28 0.51 -0.18
C GLU A 235 -22.91 -0.60 0.67
N LYS A 236 -22.31 -0.91 1.83
CA LYS A 236 -22.78 -1.98 2.72
C LYS A 236 -24.03 -1.60 3.50
N TYR A 237 -24.08 -0.39 4.05
CA TYR A 237 -25.17 0.02 4.97
C TYR A 237 -26.28 0.83 4.28
N HIS A 238 -26.04 1.37 3.09
CA HIS A 238 -27.01 2.20 2.38
C HIS A 238 -27.24 1.71 0.95
N SER A 239 -26.41 2.14 0.00
CA SER A 239 -26.60 1.85 -1.43
C SER A 239 -25.41 2.33 -2.26
N PHE A 240 -25.28 1.76 -3.47
CA PHE A 240 -24.21 2.10 -4.41
C PHE A 240 -24.29 3.53 -4.95
N TRP A 241 -25.47 4.07 -5.25
CA TRP A 241 -25.57 5.45 -5.76
C TRP A 241 -25.02 6.46 -4.75
N LEU A 242 -25.30 6.28 -3.46
CA LEU A 242 -24.76 7.14 -2.40
C LEU A 242 -23.25 6.96 -2.26
N ALA A 243 -22.77 5.72 -2.40
CA ALA A 243 -21.34 5.40 -2.36
C ALA A 243 -20.58 6.03 -3.55
N TYR A 244 -21.21 6.16 -4.73
CA TYR A 244 -20.64 6.86 -5.89
C TYR A 244 -20.82 8.39 -5.84
N LEU A 245 -21.84 8.89 -5.13
CA LEU A 245 -22.05 10.33 -4.96
C LEU A 245 -20.88 10.98 -4.21
N LEU A 246 -20.38 10.32 -3.15
CA LEU A 246 -19.30 10.86 -2.32
C LEU A 246 -18.01 11.15 -3.13
N PRO A 247 -17.45 10.19 -3.90
CA PRO A 247 -16.40 10.43 -4.91
C PRO A 247 -16.72 11.55 -5.90
N THR A 248 -17.97 11.62 -6.36
CA THR A 248 -18.40 12.62 -7.36
C THR A 248 -18.31 14.03 -6.79
N VAL A 249 -18.79 14.24 -5.55
CA VAL A 249 -18.70 15.53 -4.85
C VAL A 249 -17.25 15.92 -4.57
N ALA A 250 -16.41 14.96 -4.15
CA ALA A 250 -14.99 15.20 -3.97
C ALA A 250 -14.32 15.65 -5.27
N PHE A 251 -14.65 15.03 -6.42
CA PHE A 251 -14.08 15.41 -7.71
C PHE A 251 -14.56 16.81 -8.18
N ILE A 252 -15.77 17.25 -7.82
CA ILE A 252 -16.21 18.62 -8.08
C ILE A 252 -15.25 19.62 -7.41
N ALA A 253 -14.76 19.32 -6.19
CA ALA A 253 -13.78 20.16 -5.53
C ALA A 253 -12.47 20.28 -6.34
N THR A 254 -12.00 19.19 -6.98
CA THR A 254 -10.86 19.24 -7.91
C THR A 254 -11.07 20.28 -9.01
N ILE A 255 -12.24 20.29 -9.64
CA ILE A 255 -12.55 21.24 -10.73
C ILE A 255 -12.59 22.66 -10.21
N VAL A 256 -13.26 22.89 -9.08
CA VAL A 256 -13.37 24.21 -8.47
C VAL A 256 -11.98 24.78 -8.15
N VAL A 257 -11.11 23.97 -7.53
CA VAL A 257 -9.74 24.38 -7.20
C VAL A 257 -8.91 24.65 -8.47
N LEU A 258 -9.00 23.81 -9.50
CA LEU A 258 -8.30 24.02 -10.77
C LEU A 258 -8.73 25.29 -11.51
N VAL A 259 -10.03 25.63 -11.46
CA VAL A 259 -10.57 26.81 -12.14
C VAL A 259 -10.23 28.08 -11.37
N ILE A 260 -10.40 28.09 -10.05
CA ILE A 260 -10.04 29.23 -9.20
C ILE A 260 -8.51 29.47 -9.23
N GLY A 261 -7.73 28.39 -9.22
CA GLY A 261 -6.27 28.41 -9.25
C GLY A 261 -5.65 28.82 -10.59
N ARG A 262 -6.45 29.02 -11.66
CA ARG A 262 -5.96 29.24 -13.03
C ARG A 262 -4.83 30.27 -13.14
N ASN A 263 -4.96 31.40 -12.46
CA ASN A 263 -4.03 32.53 -12.54
C ASN A 263 -2.76 32.35 -11.69
N GLN A 264 -2.73 31.30 -10.85
CA GLN A 264 -1.61 30.94 -9.98
C GLN A 264 -0.70 29.89 -10.62
N TYR A 265 -1.15 29.23 -11.70
CA TYR A 265 -0.37 28.20 -12.37
C TYR A 265 0.56 28.78 -13.43
N VAL A 266 1.83 28.38 -13.37
CA VAL A 266 2.79 28.55 -14.46
C VAL A 266 2.40 27.60 -15.58
N GLN A 267 2.16 28.13 -16.79
CA GLN A 267 1.72 27.36 -17.95
C GLN A 267 2.78 27.45 -19.05
N ILE A 268 3.50 26.36 -19.27
CA ILE A 268 4.51 26.25 -20.32
C ILE A 268 3.81 25.86 -21.64
N PRO A 269 4.10 26.54 -22.77
CA PRO A 269 3.52 26.18 -24.06
C PRO A 269 3.96 24.78 -24.53
N PRO A 270 3.20 24.12 -25.42
CA PRO A 270 3.54 22.79 -25.93
C PRO A 270 4.88 22.79 -26.70
N SER A 271 5.83 21.94 -26.28
CA SER A 271 7.20 21.90 -26.84
C SER A 271 7.49 20.71 -27.75
N GLY A 272 6.48 19.87 -28.07
CA GLY A 272 6.71 18.63 -28.82
C GLY A 272 6.54 17.37 -27.97
N SER A 273 5.89 16.33 -28.50
CA SER A 273 5.77 15.04 -27.81
C SER A 273 7.02 14.19 -28.02
N LEU A 274 7.74 13.94 -26.92
CA LEU A 274 8.88 13.02 -26.92
C LEU A 274 8.46 11.59 -27.30
N ILE A 275 7.23 11.18 -26.98
CA ILE A 275 6.69 9.86 -27.31
C ILE A 275 6.59 9.70 -28.84
N ILE A 276 6.03 10.70 -29.52
CA ILE A 276 5.94 10.67 -30.99
C ILE A 276 7.34 10.69 -31.61
N ARG A 277 8.25 11.52 -31.08
CA ARG A 277 9.64 11.57 -31.56
C ARG A 277 10.35 10.22 -31.41
N ALA A 278 10.21 9.56 -30.25
CA ALA A 278 10.76 8.25 -29.99
C ALA A 278 10.18 7.17 -30.91
N ALA A 279 8.87 7.20 -31.16
CA ALA A 279 8.18 6.29 -32.07
C ALA A 279 8.68 6.46 -33.52
N ARG A 280 8.83 7.71 -34.00
CA ARG A 280 9.39 8.00 -35.33
C ARG A 280 10.83 7.49 -35.44
N VAL A 281 11.69 7.78 -34.47
CA VAL A 281 13.09 7.30 -34.44
C VAL A 281 13.15 5.78 -34.48
N THR A 282 12.33 5.10 -33.70
CA THR A 282 12.27 3.63 -33.65
C THR A 282 11.78 3.05 -34.97
N MET A 283 10.74 3.64 -35.58
CA MET A 283 10.24 3.22 -36.90
C MET A 283 11.30 3.42 -38.00
N THR A 284 12.02 4.55 -37.99
CA THR A 284 13.13 4.81 -38.92
C THR A 284 14.26 3.81 -38.73
N ALA A 285 14.67 3.53 -37.49
CA ALA A 285 15.66 2.50 -37.17
C ALA A 285 15.25 1.12 -37.72
N ILE A 286 13.99 0.70 -37.51
CA ILE A 286 13.47 -0.58 -38.02
C ILE A 286 13.51 -0.62 -39.56
N ARG A 287 13.06 0.45 -40.23
CA ARG A 287 13.09 0.55 -41.70
C ARG A 287 14.51 0.49 -42.25
N MET A 288 15.45 1.20 -41.64
CA MET A 288 16.84 1.23 -42.09
C MET A 288 17.54 -0.09 -41.83
N ARG A 289 17.31 -0.74 -40.69
CA ARG A 289 17.82 -2.09 -40.41
C ARG A 289 17.30 -3.12 -41.42
N ARG A 290 16.03 -3.02 -41.83
CA ARG A 290 15.45 -3.89 -42.87
C ARG A 290 16.07 -3.66 -44.25
N LYS A 291 16.45 -2.41 -44.57
CA LYS A 291 17.05 -2.06 -45.87
C LYS A 291 18.55 -2.39 -45.95
N LEU A 292 19.31 -2.05 -44.91
CA LEU A 292 20.78 -2.14 -44.90
C LEU A 292 21.30 -3.51 -44.43
N GLY A 293 20.43 -4.37 -43.91
CA GLY A 293 20.84 -5.63 -43.27
C GLY A 293 21.56 -5.39 -41.95
N TYR A 294 22.13 -6.45 -41.37
CA TYR A 294 22.95 -6.34 -40.16
C TYR A 294 24.34 -5.78 -40.51
N GLN A 295 24.72 -4.69 -39.84
CA GLN A 295 26.01 -4.03 -40.00
C GLN A 295 26.81 -4.08 -38.67
N PRO A 296 28.08 -4.54 -38.67
CA PRO A 296 28.89 -4.70 -37.44
C PRO A 296 29.23 -3.38 -36.73
N ASP A 297 29.29 -2.27 -37.46
CA ASP A 297 29.52 -0.90 -36.95
C ASP A 297 28.31 -0.33 -36.18
N ARG A 298 27.14 -1.00 -36.24
CA ARG A 298 25.90 -0.59 -35.58
C ARG A 298 25.33 -1.75 -34.74
N PRO A 299 25.90 -1.99 -33.55
CA PRO A 299 25.51 -3.14 -32.72
C PRO A 299 24.10 -3.01 -32.14
N ASP A 300 23.61 -1.79 -31.87
CA ASP A 300 22.25 -1.56 -31.37
C ASP A 300 21.29 -1.23 -32.53
N PHE A 301 20.04 -1.70 -32.47
CA PHE A 301 19.10 -1.46 -33.56
C PHE A 301 18.75 0.03 -33.71
N LEU A 302 18.82 0.81 -32.63
CA LEU A 302 18.59 2.25 -32.66
C LEU A 302 19.73 3.03 -33.35
N ASP A 303 20.92 2.45 -33.50
CA ASP A 303 22.01 3.06 -34.27
C ASP A 303 21.69 3.16 -35.77
N TYR A 304 20.75 2.37 -36.27
CA TYR A 304 20.28 2.47 -37.65
C TYR A 304 19.48 3.75 -37.92
N ALA A 305 19.00 4.44 -36.87
CA ALA A 305 18.44 5.78 -37.01
C ALA A 305 19.51 6.88 -37.06
N LYS A 306 20.77 6.59 -36.72
CA LYS A 306 21.86 7.58 -36.68
C LYS A 306 22.52 7.84 -38.05
N SER A 307 21.84 7.64 -39.17
CA SER A 307 22.52 7.74 -40.48
C SER A 307 21.80 8.56 -41.54
N MET A 308 22.53 9.55 -42.09
CA MET A 308 23.33 9.30 -43.31
C MET A 308 24.64 10.14 -43.31
N PRO A 309 25.74 9.69 -43.96
CA PRO A 309 27.05 10.33 -43.92
C PRO A 309 27.22 11.42 -44.98
N SER A 310 27.47 12.65 -44.55
CA SER A 310 28.47 13.58 -45.09
C SER A 310 28.45 14.84 -44.24
N ALA A 311 29.22 14.82 -43.15
CA ALA A 311 29.41 15.95 -42.24
C ALA A 311 30.21 17.12 -42.87
N SER A 312 30.30 17.20 -44.19
CA SER A 312 31.11 18.18 -44.92
C SER A 312 30.31 19.31 -45.59
N GLU A 313 28.97 19.27 -45.59
CA GLU A 313 28.14 20.31 -46.26
C GLU A 313 26.95 20.83 -45.43
N PHE A 314 26.92 20.64 -44.10
CA PHE A 314 25.82 21.16 -43.27
C PHE A 314 26.10 22.56 -42.72
N ASN A 315 25.08 23.43 -42.78
CA ASN A 315 25.09 24.72 -42.10
C ASN A 315 25.13 24.53 -40.57
N GLU A 316 25.62 25.53 -39.82
CA GLU A 316 25.79 25.44 -38.34
C GLU A 316 24.50 25.06 -37.60
N LYS A 317 23.34 25.56 -38.05
CA LYS A 317 22.02 25.21 -37.50
C LYS A 317 21.62 23.75 -37.74
N GLU A 318 21.97 23.20 -38.90
CA GLU A 318 21.69 21.80 -39.25
C GLU A 318 22.59 20.87 -38.44
N ARG A 319 23.85 21.26 -38.21
CA ARG A 319 24.79 20.53 -37.38
C ARG A 319 24.34 20.45 -35.91
N VAL A 320 23.83 21.55 -35.35
CA VAL A 320 23.27 21.58 -33.98
C VAL A 320 21.99 20.74 -33.89
N SER A 321 21.10 20.82 -34.88
CA SER A 321 19.88 20.00 -34.96
C SER A 321 20.20 18.51 -35.02
N GLU A 322 21.20 18.12 -35.80
CA GLU A 322 21.66 16.75 -35.94
C GLU A 322 22.33 16.23 -34.66
N LEU A 323 23.19 17.03 -34.02
CA LEU A 323 23.81 16.68 -32.73
C LEU A 323 22.74 16.42 -31.66
N ASN A 324 21.72 17.27 -31.60
CA ASN A 324 20.57 17.09 -30.72
C ASN A 324 19.76 15.82 -31.04
N ASN A 325 19.73 15.41 -32.32
CA ASN A 325 19.05 14.18 -32.73
C ASN A 325 19.85 12.92 -32.37
N ASN A 326 21.17 12.96 -32.53
CA ASN A 326 22.06 11.85 -32.15
C ASN A 326 22.11 11.67 -30.64
N GLN A 327 22.18 12.77 -29.88
CA GLN A 327 22.09 12.75 -28.42
C GLN A 327 20.76 12.15 -27.96
N PHE A 328 19.64 12.55 -28.58
CA PHE A 328 18.33 11.98 -28.29
C PHE A 328 18.27 10.46 -28.56
N ILE A 329 18.89 9.97 -29.64
CA ILE A 329 18.95 8.53 -29.93
C ILE A 329 19.73 7.78 -28.85
N ASP A 330 20.84 8.34 -28.36
CA ASP A 330 21.62 7.72 -27.29
C ASP A 330 20.89 7.72 -25.95
N ASP A 331 20.19 8.81 -25.62
CA ASP A 331 19.38 8.87 -24.42
C ASP A 331 18.17 7.92 -24.51
N LEU A 332 17.57 7.77 -25.69
CA LEU A 332 16.52 6.77 -25.94
C LEU A 332 17.04 5.34 -25.73
N LYS A 333 18.27 5.01 -26.17
CA LYS A 333 18.87 3.69 -25.90
C LYS A 333 19.06 3.45 -24.41
N LYS A 334 19.59 4.43 -23.68
CA LYS A 334 19.75 4.33 -22.22
C LYS A 334 18.40 4.08 -21.56
N ALA A 335 17.37 4.81 -21.96
CA ALA A 335 16.00 4.64 -21.47
C ALA A 335 15.45 3.23 -21.77
N VAL A 336 15.60 2.72 -23.00
CA VAL A 336 15.14 1.37 -23.38
C VAL A 336 15.89 0.28 -22.60
N ARG A 337 17.20 0.44 -22.38
CA ARG A 337 18.00 -0.49 -21.56
C ARG A 337 17.52 -0.48 -20.10
N ALA A 338 17.22 0.68 -19.53
CA ALA A 338 16.65 0.80 -18.19
C ALA A 338 15.24 0.16 -18.11
N CYS A 339 14.42 0.32 -19.15
CA CYS A 339 13.08 -0.27 -19.23
C CYS A 339 13.07 -1.80 -19.24
N ARG A 340 14.22 -2.47 -19.47
CA ARG A 340 14.30 -3.95 -19.37
C ARG A 340 13.91 -4.45 -17.98
N VAL A 341 14.14 -3.66 -16.93
CA VAL A 341 13.72 -3.99 -15.56
C VAL A 341 12.20 -4.09 -15.45
N PHE A 342 11.45 -3.31 -16.24
CA PHE A 342 9.98 -3.35 -16.22
C PHE A 342 9.40 -4.63 -16.82
N ALA A 343 10.20 -5.47 -17.51
CA ALA A 343 9.74 -6.78 -17.99
C ALA A 343 9.29 -7.71 -16.84
N PHE A 344 9.76 -7.48 -15.61
CA PHE A 344 9.36 -8.24 -14.43
C PHE A 344 8.11 -7.67 -13.72
N TYR A 345 7.72 -6.43 -14.02
CA TYR A 345 6.62 -5.76 -13.33
C TYR A 345 5.23 -6.38 -13.60
N PRO A 346 4.94 -6.96 -14.79
CA PRO A 346 3.69 -7.67 -15.00
C PRO A 346 3.41 -8.75 -13.95
N PHE A 347 4.43 -9.49 -13.50
CA PHE A 347 4.26 -10.51 -12.45
C PHE A 347 3.82 -9.90 -11.12
N TYR A 348 4.44 -8.78 -10.72
CA TYR A 348 4.02 -8.03 -9.54
C TYR A 348 2.58 -7.53 -9.66
N TRP A 349 2.23 -6.92 -10.81
CA TRP A 349 0.89 -6.35 -11.01
C TRP A 349 -0.21 -7.41 -11.09
N ILE A 350 0.07 -8.60 -11.62
CA ILE A 350 -0.87 -9.72 -11.59
C ILE A 350 -1.24 -10.08 -10.15
N CYS A 351 -0.25 -10.18 -9.27
CA CYS A 351 -0.47 -10.47 -7.85
C CYS A 351 -1.14 -9.29 -7.12
N TYR A 352 -0.64 -8.07 -7.32
CA TYR A 352 -1.17 -6.88 -6.66
C TYR A 352 -2.63 -6.61 -7.04
N ASN A 353 -3.01 -6.84 -8.30
CA ASN A 353 -4.38 -6.59 -8.73
C ASN A 353 -5.40 -7.57 -8.11
N GLN A 354 -4.98 -8.69 -7.52
CA GLN A 354 -5.89 -9.62 -6.82
C GLN A 354 -6.55 -8.98 -5.60
N PHE A 355 -5.90 -8.01 -4.94
CA PHE A 355 -6.45 -7.30 -3.78
C PHE A 355 -7.75 -6.56 -4.08
N GLY A 356 -7.94 -6.10 -5.31
CA GLY A 356 -9.14 -5.37 -5.73
C GLY A 356 -10.18 -6.24 -6.44
N THR A 357 -9.95 -7.55 -6.58
CA THR A 357 -10.85 -8.45 -7.33
C THR A 357 -11.09 -9.75 -6.56
N ASN A 358 -10.30 -10.79 -6.81
CA ASN A 358 -10.56 -12.14 -6.29
C ASN A 358 -10.48 -12.21 -4.76
N LEU A 359 -9.64 -11.40 -4.12
CA LEU A 359 -9.59 -11.36 -2.65
C LEU A 359 -10.83 -10.68 -2.05
N VAL A 360 -11.47 -9.77 -2.78
CA VAL A 360 -12.78 -9.20 -2.36
C VAL A 360 -13.86 -10.28 -2.46
N SER A 361 -13.88 -11.06 -3.55
CA SER A 361 -14.81 -12.19 -3.69
C SER A 361 -14.58 -13.27 -2.62
N GLN A 362 -13.33 -13.52 -2.23
CA GLN A 362 -13.00 -14.44 -1.15
C GLN A 362 -13.47 -13.90 0.20
N ALA A 363 -13.27 -12.61 0.47
CA ALA A 363 -13.70 -11.97 1.70
C ALA A 363 -15.23 -12.03 1.90
N ALA A 364 -16.01 -12.00 0.82
CA ALA A 364 -17.47 -12.17 0.86
C ALA A 364 -17.92 -13.55 1.40
N GLN A 365 -17.08 -14.58 1.28
CA GLN A 365 -17.35 -15.94 1.79
C GLN A 365 -16.79 -16.16 3.20
N MET A 366 -16.09 -15.17 3.76
CA MET A 366 -15.47 -15.26 5.08
C MET A 366 -16.41 -14.69 6.15
N ASN A 367 -16.39 -15.28 7.35
CA ASN A 367 -17.08 -14.70 8.49
C ASN A 367 -16.32 -13.44 8.97
N VAL A 368 -16.80 -12.27 8.57
CA VAL A 368 -16.23 -10.96 8.89
C VAL A 368 -16.56 -10.44 10.30
N GLY A 369 -17.06 -11.32 11.20
CA GLY A 369 -17.40 -11.09 12.61
C GLY A 369 -17.29 -9.64 13.07
N GLN A 370 -18.42 -8.91 13.11
CA GLN A 370 -18.62 -7.50 13.52
C GLN A 370 -17.40 -6.80 14.18
N LEU A 371 -16.33 -6.53 13.42
CA LEU A 371 -15.11 -5.95 14.00
C LEU A 371 -15.18 -4.41 14.08
N LEU A 372 -16.11 -3.77 13.36
CA LEU A 372 -16.18 -2.31 13.21
C LEU A 372 -17.21 -1.61 14.12
N LEU A 373 -18.08 -2.33 14.83
CA LEU A 373 -19.03 -1.73 15.78
C LEU A 373 -18.48 -1.60 17.21
N SER A 374 -17.29 -2.11 17.51
CA SER A 374 -16.76 -2.07 18.88
C SER A 374 -16.09 -0.73 19.25
N LEU A 375 -15.73 0.13 18.29
CA LEU A 375 -15.09 1.42 18.58
C LEU A 375 -16.03 2.47 19.20
N ASN A 376 -17.35 2.33 19.05
CA ASN A 376 -18.34 3.19 19.71
C ASN A 376 -18.89 2.61 21.03
N GLY A 377 -18.52 1.38 21.40
CA GLY A 377 -19.07 0.69 22.58
C GLY A 377 -18.20 0.73 23.84
N TYR A 378 -16.94 1.17 23.75
CA TYR A 378 -15.97 1.08 24.85
C TYR A 378 -15.69 2.41 25.59
N LEU A 379 -16.55 3.44 25.44
CA LEU A 379 -16.34 4.73 26.11
C LEU A 379 -17.35 5.12 27.20
N TYR A 380 -18.35 4.30 27.52
CA TYR A 380 -19.17 4.53 28.73
C TYR A 380 -18.75 3.60 29.88
N LYS A 381 -17.95 4.21 30.75
CA LYS A 381 -17.56 3.74 32.08
C LYS A 381 -18.74 3.15 32.85
N CYS A 382 -18.60 1.87 33.18
CA CYS A 382 -19.18 1.30 34.40
C CYS A 382 -18.56 2.02 35.61
N ASN A 383 -19.34 2.83 36.33
CA ASN A 383 -19.19 2.95 37.78
C ASN A 383 -20.42 3.62 38.42
N LYS A 384 -21.34 2.81 38.94
CA LYS A 384 -22.08 3.10 40.18
C LYS A 384 -22.50 1.77 40.78
N GLY A 385 -21.94 1.49 41.95
CA GLY A 385 -22.24 0.28 42.70
C GLY A 385 -23.64 0.27 43.29
N LYS A 386 -23.93 -0.93 43.81
CA LYS A 386 -24.98 -1.31 44.77
C LYS A 386 -26.40 -1.49 44.25
N GLU A 387 -26.75 -2.78 44.30
CA GLU A 387 -28.04 -3.37 44.64
C GLU A 387 -29.14 -3.41 43.58
N ASN A 388 -29.46 -4.66 43.21
CA ASN A 388 -30.74 -5.15 42.74
C ASN A 388 -31.53 -4.24 41.80
N LYS A 389 -31.27 -4.39 40.50
CA LYS A 389 -32.32 -4.41 39.47
C LYS A 389 -31.81 -5.09 38.21
N LYS A 390 -32.67 -5.98 37.69
CA LYS A 390 -32.58 -6.71 36.42
C LYS A 390 -31.94 -5.86 35.31
N TYR A 391 -30.87 -6.35 34.71
CA TYR A 391 -30.45 -5.89 33.39
C TYR A 391 -31.45 -6.41 32.36
N CYS A 392 -32.38 -5.55 31.98
CA CYS A 392 -33.10 -5.64 30.72
C CYS A 392 -32.12 -5.30 29.59
N GLY A 393 -31.38 -6.30 29.10
CA GLY A 393 -30.82 -6.29 27.76
C GLY A 393 -31.89 -6.82 26.80
N GLY A 394 -32.16 -6.10 25.72
CA GLY A 394 -33.17 -6.46 24.72
C GLY A 394 -33.02 -7.91 24.27
N ILE A 395 -34.04 -8.69 24.59
CA ILE A 395 -34.29 -10.00 24.02
C ILE A 395 -34.75 -9.71 22.58
N GLU A 396 -33.86 -9.86 21.60
CA GLU A 396 -34.36 -10.41 20.34
C GLU A 396 -34.85 -11.81 20.69
N ALA A 397 -36.13 -12.05 20.46
CA ALA A 397 -36.74 -13.36 20.60
C ALA A 397 -36.05 -14.29 19.61
N HIS A 398 -35.01 -14.99 20.08
CA HIS A 398 -34.59 -16.21 19.45
C HIS A 398 -35.71 -17.23 19.72
N ASP A 399 -36.59 -17.43 18.74
CA ASP A 399 -37.67 -18.43 18.73
C ASP A 399 -37.10 -19.86 18.58
N HIS A 400 -36.08 -20.17 19.38
CA HIS A 400 -35.60 -21.53 19.55
C HIS A 400 -35.35 -21.75 21.04
N GLU A 401 -35.76 -22.91 21.53
CA GLU A 401 -35.50 -23.29 22.91
C GLU A 401 -33.97 -23.25 23.18
N PRO A 402 -33.50 -22.68 24.31
CA PRO A 402 -32.07 -22.60 24.60
C PRO A 402 -31.49 -24.01 24.65
N ASN A 403 -30.59 -24.34 23.73
CA ASN A 403 -29.98 -25.66 23.72
C ASN A 403 -29.13 -25.84 25.00
N PRO A 404 -29.55 -26.68 25.96
CA PRO A 404 -28.89 -26.80 27.26
C PRO A 404 -27.46 -27.35 27.11
N ASP A 405 -27.22 -28.18 26.10
CA ASP A 405 -25.91 -28.77 25.83
C ASP A 405 -24.91 -27.72 25.33
N MET A 406 -25.36 -26.74 24.53
CA MET A 406 -24.49 -25.66 24.03
C MET A 406 -24.08 -24.70 25.15
N ILE A 407 -24.96 -24.46 26.11
CA ILE A 407 -24.70 -23.64 27.30
C ILE A 407 -23.70 -24.37 28.20
N ALA A 408 -23.91 -25.67 28.46
CA ALA A 408 -22.98 -26.50 29.22
C ALA A 408 -21.58 -26.54 28.59
N ALA A 409 -21.48 -26.77 27.28
CA ALA A 409 -20.20 -26.76 26.56
C ALA A 409 -19.47 -25.40 26.62
N ARG A 410 -20.21 -24.29 26.69
CA ARG A 410 -19.63 -22.95 26.83
C ARG A 410 -19.04 -22.72 28.23
N ILE A 411 -19.71 -23.21 29.27
CA ILE A 411 -19.23 -23.12 30.66
C ILE A 411 -17.89 -23.88 30.80
N VAL A 412 -17.84 -25.11 30.30
CA VAL A 412 -16.62 -25.95 30.33
C VAL A 412 -15.46 -25.27 29.58
N ARG A 413 -15.70 -24.73 28.36
CA ARG A 413 -14.65 -24.03 27.60
C ARG A 413 -14.07 -22.80 28.31
N ASN A 414 -14.89 -22.04 29.03
CA ASN A 414 -14.41 -20.88 29.76
C ASN A 414 -13.55 -21.29 30.96
N LYS A 415 -13.96 -22.33 31.67
CA LYS A 415 -13.21 -22.87 32.81
C LYS A 415 -11.84 -23.42 32.42
N ILE A 416 -11.75 -24.10 31.26
CA ILE A 416 -10.47 -24.56 30.69
C ILE A 416 -9.54 -23.37 30.37
N LYS A 417 -10.08 -22.27 29.83
CA LYS A 417 -9.28 -21.07 29.52
C LYS A 417 -8.74 -20.40 30.78
N GLU A 418 -9.54 -20.35 31.84
CA GLU A 418 -9.12 -19.78 33.13
C GLU A 418 -8.00 -20.62 33.76
N ARG A 419 -8.18 -21.95 33.82
CA ARG A 419 -7.16 -22.87 34.31
C ARG A 419 -5.88 -22.84 33.47
N ALA A 420 -5.99 -22.70 32.15
CA ALA A 420 -4.83 -22.60 31.26
C ALA A 420 -3.94 -21.37 31.52
N VAL A 421 -4.46 -20.33 32.19
CA VAL A 421 -3.68 -19.15 32.61
C VAL A 421 -3.12 -19.31 34.02
N GLN A 422 -3.91 -19.91 34.91
CA GLN A 422 -3.59 -19.98 36.35
C GLN A 422 -2.69 -21.16 36.71
N GLU A 423 -2.77 -22.26 35.95
CA GLU A 423 -2.08 -23.50 36.28
C GLU A 423 -0.91 -23.78 35.35
N ASN A 424 0.18 -24.30 35.92
CA ASN A 424 1.36 -24.68 35.16
C ASN A 424 1.33 -26.15 34.68
N LEU A 425 0.15 -26.65 34.29
CA LEU A 425 -0.03 -28.00 33.76
C LEU A 425 -0.02 -28.02 32.22
N PRO A 426 0.27 -29.17 31.57
CA PRO A 426 0.12 -29.31 30.13
C PRO A 426 -1.32 -29.02 29.69
N LEU A 427 -1.49 -28.29 28.57
CA LEU A 427 -2.82 -27.88 28.09
C LEU A 427 -3.76 -29.04 27.77
N SER A 428 -3.20 -30.18 27.33
CA SER A 428 -3.96 -31.42 27.12
C SER A 428 -4.51 -32.00 28.41
N MET A 429 -3.70 -31.97 29.48
CA MET A 429 -4.11 -32.46 30.79
C MET A 429 -5.21 -31.59 31.42
N ILE A 430 -5.10 -30.25 31.30
CA ILE A 430 -6.15 -29.32 31.77
C ILE A 430 -7.46 -29.57 31.00
N TYR A 431 -7.37 -29.77 29.69
CA TYR A 431 -8.51 -30.06 28.84
C TYR A 431 -9.19 -31.38 29.24
N GLU A 432 -8.45 -32.47 29.33
CA GLU A 432 -8.98 -33.80 29.68
C GLU A 432 -9.56 -33.85 31.09
N GLN A 433 -8.92 -33.20 32.06
CA GLN A 433 -9.41 -33.15 33.44
C GLN A 433 -10.74 -32.39 33.55
N GLU A 434 -10.86 -31.21 32.92
CA GLU A 434 -12.12 -30.47 32.99
C GLU A 434 -13.23 -31.17 32.21
N VAL A 435 -12.93 -31.77 31.06
CA VAL A 435 -13.95 -32.53 30.31
C VAL A 435 -14.40 -33.76 31.11
N SER A 436 -13.49 -34.44 31.80
CA SER A 436 -13.83 -35.60 32.64
C SER A 436 -14.58 -35.21 33.92
N ASN A 437 -14.19 -34.11 34.58
CA ASN A 437 -14.80 -33.64 35.83
C ASN A 437 -16.18 -33.01 35.62
N SER A 438 -16.47 -32.51 34.42
CA SER A 438 -17.70 -31.76 34.15
C SER A 438 -18.96 -32.62 34.03
N SER A 439 -18.87 -33.95 34.23
CA SER A 439 -20.01 -34.90 34.15
C SER A 439 -20.98 -34.58 33.00
N THR A 440 -20.42 -34.33 31.81
CA THR A 440 -21.17 -33.85 30.65
C THR A 440 -21.89 -34.99 29.95
N ASN A 441 -23.17 -34.75 29.58
CA ASN A 441 -23.96 -35.66 28.74
C ASN A 441 -23.22 -35.94 27.41
N SER A 442 -23.46 -37.10 26.80
CA SER A 442 -22.79 -37.52 25.55
C SER A 442 -22.96 -36.50 24.41
N THR A 443 -24.10 -35.80 24.36
CA THR A 443 -24.36 -34.69 23.43
C THR A 443 -23.52 -33.45 23.71
N THR A 444 -23.29 -33.09 24.98
CA THR A 444 -22.43 -31.94 25.34
C THR A 444 -20.96 -32.22 25.00
N THR A 445 -20.49 -33.44 25.23
CA THR A 445 -19.12 -33.86 24.88
C THR A 445 -18.88 -33.85 23.37
N ALA A 446 -19.91 -34.16 22.56
CA ALA A 446 -19.83 -34.08 21.10
C ALA A 446 -19.73 -32.65 20.56
N ILE A 447 -20.21 -31.64 21.31
CA ILE A 447 -20.15 -30.22 20.94
C ILE A 447 -18.83 -29.57 21.37
N LEU A 448 -18.13 -30.17 22.34
CA LEU A 448 -16.83 -29.68 22.81
C LEU A 448 -15.75 -29.91 21.73
N PRO A 449 -15.00 -28.87 21.34
CA PRO A 449 -13.94 -29.01 20.34
C PRO A 449 -12.83 -29.88 20.88
N THR A 450 -12.26 -30.76 20.07
CA THR A 450 -11.19 -31.65 20.53
C THR A 450 -10.00 -30.87 21.09
N CYS A 451 -9.19 -31.51 21.95
CA CYS A 451 -8.00 -30.86 22.51
C CYS A 451 -7.06 -30.33 21.42
N GLN A 452 -6.98 -31.00 20.27
CA GLN A 452 -6.16 -30.58 19.13
C GLN A 452 -6.69 -29.28 18.49
N GLU A 453 -8.00 -29.15 18.34
CA GLU A 453 -8.66 -27.96 17.79
C GLU A 453 -8.63 -26.78 18.78
N PHE A 454 -8.75 -27.05 20.07
CA PHE A 454 -8.80 -26.02 21.10
C PHE A 454 -7.41 -25.56 21.59
N GLY A 455 -6.38 -26.38 21.39
CA GLY A 455 -5.00 -26.13 21.82
C GLY A 455 -4.40 -24.79 21.37
N PRO A 456 -4.51 -24.38 20.07
CA PRO A 456 -4.00 -23.10 19.61
C PRO A 456 -4.64 -21.89 20.32
N THR A 457 -5.92 -22.01 20.69
CA THR A 457 -6.64 -20.96 21.43
C THR A 457 -6.11 -20.86 22.86
N LEU A 458 -5.93 -22.00 23.52
CA LEU A 458 -5.38 -22.05 24.88
C LEU A 458 -3.93 -21.56 24.93
N GLY A 459 -3.11 -21.90 23.95
CA GLY A 459 -1.73 -21.43 23.84
C GLY A 459 -1.63 -19.90 23.72
N LYS A 460 -2.52 -19.28 22.92
CA LYS A 460 -2.58 -17.81 22.80
C LYS A 460 -3.02 -17.14 24.10
N VAL A 461 -3.98 -17.73 24.80
CA VAL A 461 -4.48 -17.20 26.09
C VAL A 461 -3.37 -17.24 27.15
N ARG A 462 -2.63 -18.35 27.23
CA ARG A 462 -1.50 -18.51 28.16
C ARG A 462 -0.31 -17.60 27.80
N ALA A 463 -0.01 -17.43 26.51
CA ALA A 463 1.08 -16.58 26.04
C ALA A 463 0.93 -15.10 26.39
N LYS A 464 -0.31 -14.60 26.61
CA LYS A 464 -0.56 -13.21 27.01
C LYS A 464 -0.01 -12.86 28.40
N VAL A 465 0.26 -13.87 29.23
CA VAL A 465 0.73 -13.70 30.61
C VAL A 465 2.21 -14.12 30.74
N MET A 466 2.85 -14.56 29.66
CA MET A 466 4.27 -14.94 29.65
C MET A 466 5.19 -13.75 29.28
N PRO A 467 6.41 -13.68 29.86
CA PRO A 467 7.31 -12.55 29.67
C PRO A 467 7.86 -12.44 28.24
N VAL A 468 8.22 -11.22 27.86
CA VAL A 468 8.78 -10.89 26.54
C VAL A 468 10.18 -11.49 26.39
N LEU A 469 10.45 -12.11 25.24
CA LEU A 469 11.76 -12.70 24.94
C LEU A 469 12.84 -11.60 24.79
N PRO A 470 14.07 -11.84 25.27
CA PRO A 470 15.19 -10.91 25.11
C PRO A 470 15.54 -10.72 23.62
N GLN A 471 16.23 -9.61 23.27
CA GLN A 471 16.57 -9.26 21.89
C GLN A 471 17.97 -9.72 21.46
N ASP A 472 18.89 -9.94 22.41
CA ASP A 472 20.27 -10.33 22.15
C ASP A 472 20.68 -11.52 23.00
N CYS A 473 21.70 -12.27 22.58
CA CYS A 473 22.27 -13.43 23.32
C CYS A 473 23.14 -13.02 24.53
N LEU A 474 23.41 -11.72 24.69
CA LEU A 474 24.20 -11.12 25.77
C LEU A 474 23.28 -10.57 26.87
N PHE A 475 22.41 -11.43 27.40
CA PHE A 475 21.53 -11.07 28.52
C PHE A 475 22.04 -11.70 29.81
N ASP A 476 22.04 -10.95 30.90
CA ASP A 476 22.28 -11.52 32.22
C ASP A 476 21.05 -12.32 32.65
N ILE A 477 21.29 -13.50 33.21
CA ILE A 477 20.20 -14.31 33.78
C ILE A 477 19.86 -13.68 35.15
N PRO A 478 18.60 -13.27 35.38
CA PRO A 478 18.20 -12.76 36.68
C PRO A 478 18.42 -13.80 37.79
N ASP A 479 18.80 -13.35 38.99
CA ASP A 479 19.20 -14.25 40.08
C ASP A 479 18.09 -15.23 40.51
N GLN A 480 16.83 -14.80 40.41
CA GLN A 480 15.65 -15.65 40.66
C GLN A 480 15.57 -16.90 39.77
N PHE A 481 16.27 -16.92 38.64
CA PHE A 481 16.32 -18.08 37.72
C PHE A 481 17.62 -18.88 37.84
N LYS A 482 18.56 -18.44 38.68
CA LYS A 482 19.81 -19.17 38.94
C LYS A 482 19.65 -20.21 40.04
N THR A 483 18.58 -20.13 40.82
CA THR A 483 18.27 -21.02 41.94
C THR A 483 16.93 -21.74 41.74
N THR A 484 16.76 -22.90 42.37
CA THR A 484 15.46 -23.58 42.46
C THR A 484 14.52 -22.84 43.42
N LEU A 485 13.25 -23.24 43.47
CA LEU A 485 12.27 -22.69 44.42
C LEU A 485 12.69 -22.87 45.88
N ASP A 486 13.46 -23.93 46.17
CA ASP A 486 13.99 -24.22 47.51
C ASP A 486 15.32 -23.50 47.78
N GLY A 487 15.76 -22.61 46.89
CA GLY A 487 16.98 -21.82 47.04
C GLY A 487 18.28 -22.52 46.67
N ASN A 488 18.23 -23.76 46.18
CA ASN A 488 19.42 -24.51 45.75
C ASN A 488 19.94 -24.00 44.40
N ARG A 489 21.23 -24.18 44.13
CA ARG A 489 21.83 -23.80 42.84
C ARG A 489 21.18 -24.60 41.70
N PHE A 490 20.84 -23.91 40.62
CA PHE A 490 20.23 -24.51 39.43
C PHE A 490 20.98 -24.17 38.14
N LEU A 491 21.55 -22.96 38.04
CA LEU A 491 22.49 -22.63 36.98
C LEU A 491 23.89 -23.12 37.39
N LEU A 492 24.34 -24.21 36.78
CA LEU A 492 25.63 -24.83 37.10
C LEU A 492 26.76 -24.17 36.31
N MET A 493 26.56 -23.91 35.03
CA MET A 493 27.59 -23.35 34.17
C MET A 493 27.00 -22.26 33.28
N ASP A 494 27.73 -21.17 33.20
CA ASP A 494 27.50 -20.07 32.28
C ASP A 494 28.87 -19.66 31.75
N ASP A 495 29.30 -20.34 30.68
CA ASP A 495 30.64 -20.17 30.14
C ASP A 495 30.58 -19.47 28.79
N SER A 496 31.29 -18.36 28.69
CA SER A 496 31.45 -17.59 27.47
C SER A 496 32.79 -17.92 26.84
N ILE A 497 32.81 -18.95 25.98
CA ILE A 497 34.09 -19.50 25.50
C ILE A 497 34.76 -18.58 24.47
N ILE A 498 34.03 -17.67 23.83
CA ILE A 498 34.49 -16.47 23.09
C ILE A 498 33.25 -15.57 22.95
N ARG A 499 33.40 -14.25 22.72
CA ARG A 499 32.32 -13.22 22.63
C ARG A 499 31.11 -13.52 21.70
N ARG A 500 30.99 -14.70 21.10
CA ARG A 500 29.87 -15.11 20.24
C ARG A 500 29.30 -16.49 20.51
N GLU A 501 29.83 -17.27 21.47
CA GLU A 501 29.32 -18.61 21.80
C GLU A 501 29.27 -18.79 23.32
N ARG A 502 28.04 -18.88 23.86
CA ARG A 502 27.74 -19.02 25.28
C ARG A 502 27.06 -20.36 25.53
N ILE A 503 27.57 -21.13 26.48
CA ILE A 503 26.99 -22.40 26.90
C ILE A 503 26.39 -22.21 28.28
N LEU A 504 25.09 -22.50 28.39
CA LEU A 504 24.36 -22.51 29.65
C LEU A 504 24.01 -23.95 30.03
N VAL A 505 24.31 -24.33 31.27
CA VAL A 505 23.95 -25.63 31.82
C VAL A 505 23.10 -25.44 33.06
N PHE A 506 21.87 -25.91 32.98
CA PHE A 506 20.91 -25.89 34.10
C PHE A 506 20.69 -27.32 34.61
N SER A 507 20.93 -27.53 35.90
CA SER A 507 20.60 -28.76 36.62
C SER A 507 20.69 -28.48 38.12
N SER A 508 19.96 -29.25 38.93
CA SER A 508 20.26 -29.32 40.37
C SER A 508 21.43 -30.29 40.62
N ASP A 509 22.14 -30.10 41.73
CA ASP A 509 23.23 -30.99 42.13
C ASP A 509 22.73 -32.44 42.31
N TYR A 510 21.55 -32.62 42.92
CA TYR A 510 20.90 -33.92 43.06
C TYR A 510 20.65 -34.61 41.71
N GLN A 511 20.10 -33.90 40.72
CA GLN A 511 19.87 -34.47 39.39
C GLN A 511 21.16 -34.80 38.67
N LEU A 512 22.22 -34.01 38.89
CA LEU A 512 23.53 -34.27 38.32
C LEU A 512 24.12 -35.56 38.90
N ASP A 513 24.05 -35.74 40.22
CA ASP A 513 24.48 -36.95 40.91
C ASP A 513 23.69 -38.19 40.44
N MET A 514 22.38 -38.03 40.22
CA MET A 514 21.53 -39.10 39.66
C MET A 514 21.90 -39.44 38.21
N LEU A 515 22.25 -38.44 37.40
CA LEU A 515 22.70 -38.63 36.03
C LEU A 515 24.02 -39.41 36.00
N PHE A 516 24.98 -39.05 36.86
CA PHE A 516 26.28 -39.74 36.97
C PHE A 516 26.19 -41.13 37.59
N SER A 517 25.22 -41.35 38.47
CA SER A 517 24.99 -42.66 39.10
C SER A 517 24.19 -43.61 38.21
N SER A 518 23.59 -43.12 37.12
CA SER A 518 22.82 -43.94 36.20
C SER A 518 23.72 -44.66 35.21
N PRO A 519 23.54 -45.97 34.99
CA PRO A 519 24.35 -46.74 34.04
C PRO A 519 24.06 -46.37 32.57
N ILE A 520 22.91 -45.74 32.29
CA ILE A 520 22.49 -45.38 30.93
C ILE A 520 21.94 -43.96 30.94
N VAL A 521 22.60 -43.09 30.16
CA VAL A 521 22.18 -41.71 29.92
C VAL A 521 21.72 -41.58 28.47
N TYR A 522 20.53 -41.03 28.29
CA TYR A 522 19.95 -40.66 26.99
C TYR A 522 20.17 -39.17 26.75
N MET A 523 20.49 -38.81 25.51
CA MET A 523 20.69 -37.43 25.09
C MET A 523 19.80 -37.15 23.88
N ASP A 524 18.98 -36.12 23.97
CA ASP A 524 18.17 -35.63 22.84
C ASP A 524 18.52 -34.17 22.55
N GLY A 525 18.55 -33.80 21.27
CA GLY A 525 18.85 -32.46 20.82
C GLY A 525 17.99 -32.06 19.64
N THR A 526 17.24 -30.96 19.77
CA THR A 526 16.29 -30.51 18.73
C THR A 526 16.71 -29.18 18.10
N PHE A 527 17.03 -29.22 16.79
CA PHE A 527 17.39 -28.02 16.02
C PHE A 527 16.19 -27.14 15.68
N SER A 528 15.01 -27.73 15.44
CA SER A 528 13.81 -27.01 14.98
C SER A 528 13.06 -26.26 16.08
N LYS A 529 13.38 -26.52 17.35
CA LYS A 529 12.68 -26.01 18.53
C LYS A 529 13.56 -25.17 19.47
N SER A 530 14.83 -24.96 19.13
CA SER A 530 15.71 -24.10 19.91
C SER A 530 15.21 -22.64 19.90
N PRO A 531 15.23 -21.92 21.03
CA PRO A 531 14.98 -20.49 21.08
C PRO A 531 15.89 -19.75 20.10
N LYS A 532 15.39 -18.67 19.49
CA LYS A 532 16.11 -17.92 18.45
C LYS A 532 17.53 -17.49 18.82
N HIS A 533 17.82 -17.36 20.11
CA HIS A 533 19.10 -16.91 20.65
C HIS A 533 20.12 -18.04 20.88
N PHE A 534 19.70 -19.31 20.81
CA PHE A 534 20.58 -20.46 21.00
C PHE A 534 20.60 -21.32 19.74
N LYS A 535 21.78 -21.74 19.31
CA LYS A 535 21.94 -22.60 18.14
C LYS A 535 21.29 -23.97 18.36
N GLN A 536 21.33 -24.47 19.59
CA GLN A 536 20.87 -25.81 19.93
C GLN A 536 20.50 -25.90 21.41
N ILE A 537 19.52 -26.75 21.72
CA ILE A 537 19.23 -27.22 23.07
C ILE A 537 19.49 -28.72 23.11
N TYR A 538 20.16 -29.16 24.17
CA TYR A 538 20.33 -30.56 24.51
C TYR A 538 19.63 -30.84 25.84
N ILE A 539 18.97 -31.98 25.92
CA ILE A 539 18.38 -32.49 27.16
C ILE A 539 18.98 -33.85 27.43
N LEU A 540 19.57 -33.99 28.62
CA LEU A 540 20.15 -35.24 29.11
C LEU A 540 19.18 -35.87 30.11
N HIS A 541 18.89 -37.15 29.92
CA HIS A 541 17.99 -37.92 30.76
C HIS A 541 18.72 -39.17 31.27
N ALA A 542 18.68 -39.41 32.57
CA ALA A 542 19.00 -40.70 33.15
C ALA A 542 17.70 -41.42 33.51
N ILE A 543 17.69 -42.74 33.33
CA ILE A 543 16.61 -43.57 33.87
C ILE A 543 16.90 -43.79 35.35
N LEU A 544 15.99 -43.32 36.22
CA LEU A 544 15.89 -43.82 37.58
C LEU A 544 15.07 -45.10 37.54
N TYR A 545 15.66 -46.20 38.00
CA TYR A 545 14.88 -47.33 38.45
C TYR A 545 14.50 -47.03 39.89
N ASP A 546 13.22 -46.79 40.15
CA ASP A 546 12.70 -46.80 41.51
C ASP A 546 12.95 -48.20 42.06
N ILE A 547 14.01 -48.35 42.88
CA ILE A 547 14.04 -49.44 43.84
C ILE A 547 13.05 -49.01 44.91
N CYS A 548 11.76 -49.22 44.61
CA CYS A 548 10.72 -49.16 45.62
C CYS A 548 11.21 -49.96 46.83
N LYS A 549 11.28 -49.27 47.97
CA LYS A 549 11.27 -49.80 49.33
C LYS A 549 10.80 -51.27 49.36
N GLN A 550 11.75 -52.17 49.63
CA GLN A 550 11.46 -53.32 50.49
C GLN A 550 11.28 -52.83 51.92
#